data_AF-A0A3N5MK43-F1
#
_entry.id   AF-A0A3N5MK43-F1
#
_cell.length_a   1.000
_cell.length_b   1.000
_cell.length_c   1.000
_cell.angle_alpha   90.00
_cell.angle_beta   90.00
_cell.angle_gamma   90.00
#
_symmetry.space_group_name_H-M   'P 1'
#
loop_
_entity.id
_entity.type
_entity.pdbx_description
1 polymer ?
#
loop_
_entity_poly.entity_id
_entity_poly.type
_entity_poly.pdbx_seq_one_letter_code
_entity_poly.pdbx_strand_id
1 'polypeptide(L)'
;MTEKIPCPYVYAKGKRCTGHIVGVEAFKADISWVLRDGRWVLNWGQPRSHFHLLCSERHSHAGFSRPDSDQMKFYYDQLPDALRAVVDANLIERLIVEATIKTTGGKSRR
;
A
#
# COMPACT_ATOMS: atom_id res chain seq x y z
N MET A 1 -8.01 -17.19 -6.52
CA MET A 1 -8.41 -15.94 -7.20
C MET A 1 -8.56 -14.90 -6.12
N THR A 2 -7.79 -13.81 -6.14
CA THR A 2 -7.93 -12.74 -5.14
C THR A 2 -9.29 -12.08 -5.34
N GLU A 3 -10.13 -12.10 -4.32
CA GLU A 3 -11.45 -11.48 -4.37
C GLU A 3 -11.32 -9.98 -4.64
N LYS A 4 -12.07 -9.46 -5.62
CA LYS A 4 -12.03 -8.04 -5.97
C LYS A 4 -12.79 -7.23 -4.92
N ILE A 5 -12.11 -6.31 -4.25
CA ILE A 5 -12.71 -5.46 -3.22
C ILE A 5 -13.44 -4.30 -3.92
N PRO A 6 -14.76 -4.11 -3.71
CA PRO A 6 -15.52 -3.09 -4.42
C PRO A 6 -15.07 -1.68 -4.04
N CYS A 7 -15.15 -0.75 -4.99
CA CYS A 7 -14.86 0.66 -4.72
C CYS A 7 -15.93 1.25 -3.76
N PRO A 8 -15.54 1.93 -2.67
CA PRO A 8 -16.49 2.51 -1.71
C PRO A 8 -17.17 3.79 -2.22
N TYR A 9 -16.67 4.37 -3.32
CA TYR A 9 -17.14 5.66 -3.82
C TYR A 9 -18.62 5.63 -4.24
N VAL A 10 -19.38 6.62 -3.78
CA VAL A 10 -20.76 6.87 -4.16
C VAL A 10 -20.85 8.22 -4.86
N TYR A 11 -21.33 8.23 -6.10
CA TYR A 11 -21.58 9.45 -6.87
C TYR A 11 -22.69 10.28 -6.22
N ALA A 12 -22.71 11.60 -6.49
CA ALA A 12 -23.70 12.53 -5.93
C ALA A 12 -25.17 12.11 -6.13
N LYS A 13 -25.47 11.31 -7.17
CA LYS A 13 -26.81 10.76 -7.44
C LYS A 13 -27.12 9.45 -6.69
N GLY A 14 -26.29 9.06 -5.71
CA GLY A 14 -26.43 7.82 -4.93
C GLY A 14 -25.98 6.55 -5.65
N LYS A 15 -25.60 6.63 -6.93
CA LYS A 15 -25.07 5.48 -7.68
C LYS A 15 -23.69 5.10 -7.13
N ARG A 16 -23.48 3.82 -6.82
CA ARG A 16 -22.16 3.29 -6.44
C ARG A 16 -21.23 3.19 -7.65
N CYS A 17 -19.93 3.39 -7.44
CA CYS A 17 -18.93 3.05 -8.43
C CYS A 17 -18.97 1.55 -8.74
N THR A 18 -18.86 1.19 -10.02
CA THR A 18 -18.84 -0.21 -10.50
C THR A 18 -17.43 -0.81 -10.49
N GLY A 19 -16.43 0.00 -10.14
CA GLY A 19 -15.04 -0.41 -10.07
C GLY A 19 -14.70 -1.20 -8.82
N HIS A 20 -13.43 -1.55 -8.74
CA HIS A 20 -12.82 -2.23 -7.60
C HIS A 20 -11.50 -1.54 -7.22
N ILE A 21 -11.04 -1.79 -6.00
CA ILE A 21 -9.77 -1.27 -5.51
C ILE A 21 -8.62 -2.01 -6.21
N VAL A 22 -7.70 -1.23 -6.77
CA VAL A 22 -6.49 -1.69 -7.48
C VAL A 22 -5.20 -1.24 -6.81
N GLY A 23 -5.27 -0.33 -5.85
CA GLY A 23 -4.10 0.18 -5.14
C GLY A 23 -4.46 0.84 -3.81
N VAL A 24 -3.46 0.89 -2.92
CA VAL A 24 -3.51 1.55 -1.62
C VAL A 24 -2.24 2.37 -1.47
N GLU A 25 -2.37 3.67 -1.22
CA GLU A 25 -1.25 4.58 -0.98
C GLU A 25 -1.27 5.05 0.48
N ALA A 26 -0.15 4.91 1.19
CA ALA A 26 -0.02 5.37 2.56
C ALA A 26 0.52 6.82 2.60
N PHE A 27 -0.26 7.77 3.11
CA PHE A 27 0.13 9.17 3.17
C PHE A 27 0.84 9.51 4.48
N LYS A 28 2.00 10.19 4.38
CA LYS A 28 2.88 10.51 5.53
C LYS A 28 3.29 9.24 6.30
N ALA A 29 3.60 8.17 5.59
CA ALA A 29 4.17 6.97 6.17
C ALA A 29 5.66 7.16 6.48
N ASP A 30 6.08 6.71 7.66
CA ASP A 30 7.48 6.67 8.01
C ASP A 30 8.08 5.38 7.45
N ILE A 31 9.07 5.54 6.58
CA ILE A 31 9.77 4.43 5.92
C ILE A 31 11.20 4.44 6.45
N SER A 32 11.69 3.28 6.88
CA SER A 32 13.07 3.13 7.34
C SER A 32 13.67 1.84 6.80
N TRP A 33 14.99 1.85 6.58
CA TRP A 33 15.75 0.65 6.28
C TRP A 33 16.68 0.36 7.45
N VAL A 34 16.68 -0.88 7.92
CA VAL A 34 17.55 -1.32 9.00
C VAL A 34 18.42 -2.47 8.50
N LEU A 35 19.73 -2.36 8.71
CA LEU A 35 20.67 -3.43 8.39
C LEU A 35 20.60 -4.50 9.49
N ARG A 36 20.13 -5.70 9.16
CA ARG A 36 20.10 -6.87 10.06
C ARG A 36 20.80 -8.05 9.39
N ASP A 37 21.78 -8.64 10.05
CA ASP A 37 22.55 -9.79 9.54
C ASP A 37 23.09 -9.58 8.11
N GLY A 38 23.59 -8.37 7.83
CA GLY A 38 24.12 -7.99 6.52
C GLY A 38 23.06 -7.76 5.43
N ARG A 39 21.77 -7.72 5.78
CA ARG A 39 20.65 -7.48 4.86
C ARG A 39 19.90 -6.21 5.22
N TRP A 40 19.59 -5.40 4.21
CA TRP A 40 18.71 -4.25 4.40
C TRP A 40 17.27 -4.73 4.47
N VAL A 41 16.63 -4.52 5.61
CA VAL A 41 15.22 -4.80 5.85
C VAL A 41 14.44 -3.49 5.77
N LEU A 42 13.42 -3.45 4.91
CA LEU A 42 12.48 -2.33 4.87
C LEU A 42 11.49 -2.46 6.01
N ASN A 43 11.43 -1.44 6.86
CA ASN A 43 10.34 -1.24 7.81
C ASN A 43 9.49 -0.08 7.33
N TRP A 44 8.19 -0.22 7.44
CA TRP A 44 7.24 0.86 7.21
C TRP A 44 6.32 0.92 8.42
N GLY A 45 6.16 2.11 8.98
CA GLY A 45 5.19 2.36 10.05
C GLY A 45 3.79 2.55 9.47
N GLN A 46 2.78 2.51 10.35
CA GLN A 46 1.46 2.99 9.98
C GLN A 46 1.57 4.45 9.50
N PRO A 47 0.84 4.84 8.44
CA PRO A 47 0.82 6.23 7.99
C PRO A 47 0.37 7.15 9.12
N ARG A 48 1.06 8.27 9.30
CA ARG A 48 0.69 9.29 10.29
C ARG A 48 -0.57 10.08 9.92
N SER A 49 -1.18 9.77 8.77
CA SER A 49 -2.42 10.39 8.33
C SER A 49 -3.44 9.35 7.91
N HIS A 50 -3.50 8.98 6.63
CA HIS A 50 -4.53 8.11 6.10
C HIS A 50 -3.98 7.30 4.92
N PHE A 51 -4.77 6.33 4.47
CA PHE A 51 -4.59 5.62 3.23
C PHE A 51 -5.49 6.23 2.15
N HIS A 52 -4.96 6.38 0.94
CA HIS A 52 -5.74 6.64 -0.26
C HIS A 52 -6.00 5.32 -1.00
N LEU A 53 -7.27 5.05 -1.28
CA LEU A 53 -7.66 3.91 -2.11
C LEU A 53 -7.73 4.34 -3.58
N LEU A 54 -7.17 3.51 -4.46
CA LEU A 54 -7.18 3.73 -5.90
C LEU A 54 -8.16 2.76 -6.57
N CYS A 55 -9.09 3.29 -7.36
CA CYS A 55 -10.15 2.57 -8.06
C CYS A 55 -9.78 2.29 -9.52
N SER A 56 -10.19 1.13 -10.03
CA SER A 56 -10.04 0.72 -11.43
C SER A 56 -10.67 1.68 -12.44
N GLU A 57 -11.80 2.31 -12.09
CA GLU A 57 -12.54 3.18 -13.01
C GLU A 57 -11.96 4.59 -13.05
N ARG A 58 -11.59 5.14 -11.88
CA ARG A 58 -11.24 6.54 -11.77
C ARG A 58 -10.16 6.84 -10.73
N HIS A 59 -9.19 5.95 -10.54
CA HIS A 59 -8.08 6.12 -9.58
C HIS A 59 -8.57 6.74 -8.25
N SER A 60 -8.27 8.01 -7.95
CA SER A 60 -8.66 8.67 -6.69
C SER A 60 -10.08 9.25 -6.65
N HIS A 61 -10.86 9.09 -7.71
CA HIS A 61 -12.16 9.73 -7.93
C HIS A 61 -12.14 11.27 -7.83
N ALA A 62 -10.96 11.89 -7.85
CA ALA A 62 -10.81 13.33 -7.98
C ALA A 62 -11.40 13.81 -9.33
N GLY A 63 -12.12 14.94 -9.28
CA GLY A 63 -12.37 15.71 -10.50
C GLY A 63 -11.07 16.34 -11.00
N PHE A 64 -11.00 16.70 -12.28
CA PHE A 64 -9.86 17.47 -12.80
C PHE A 64 -9.62 18.71 -11.93
N SER A 65 -8.39 18.88 -11.45
CA SER A 65 -7.98 19.98 -10.54
C SER A 65 -8.70 20.04 -9.18
N ARG A 66 -9.32 18.94 -8.73
CA ARG A 66 -9.88 18.83 -7.37
C ARG A 66 -8.98 17.97 -6.48
N PRO A 67 -8.92 18.24 -5.17
CA PRO A 67 -8.30 17.32 -4.23
C PRO A 67 -9.00 15.96 -4.29
N ASP A 68 -8.23 14.91 -3.97
CA ASP A 68 -8.74 13.54 -3.87
C ASP A 68 -9.97 13.48 -2.97
N SER A 69 -10.95 12.66 -3.37
CA SER A 69 -12.21 12.59 -2.66
C SER A 69 -12.00 12.04 -1.27
N ASP A 70 -12.60 12.69 -0.26
CA ASP A 70 -12.55 12.21 1.12
C ASP A 70 -13.19 10.82 1.29
N GLN A 71 -14.08 10.41 0.36
CA GLN A 71 -14.62 9.04 0.33
C GLN A 71 -13.57 7.97 -0.02
N MET A 72 -12.43 8.38 -0.54
CA MET A 72 -11.30 7.49 -0.87
C MET A 72 -10.18 7.56 0.19
N LYS A 73 -10.37 8.36 1.25
CA LYS A 73 -9.45 8.50 2.38
C LYS A 73 -9.93 7.63 3.53
N PHE A 74 -9.08 6.72 3.97
CA PHE A 74 -9.39 5.81 5.06
C PHE A 74 -8.29 5.84 6.10
N TYR A 75 -8.67 5.98 7.36
CA TYR A 75 -7.78 5.65 8.47
C TYR A 75 -7.66 4.12 8.58
N TYR A 76 -6.60 3.64 9.23
CA TYR A 76 -6.31 2.21 9.32
C TYR A 76 -7.47 1.38 9.91
N ASP A 77 -8.17 1.93 10.91
CA ASP A 77 -9.35 1.35 11.55
C ASP A 77 -10.58 1.30 10.62
N GLN A 78 -10.64 2.19 9.63
CA GLN A 78 -11.74 2.29 8.66
C GLN A 78 -11.53 1.45 7.40
N LEU A 79 -10.33 0.90 7.19
CA LEU A 79 -10.07 0.04 6.05
C LEU A 79 -10.99 -1.19 6.07
N PRO A 80 -11.53 -1.62 4.92
CA PRO A 80 -12.14 -2.94 4.78
C PRO A 80 -11.19 -4.03 5.27
N ASP A 81 -11.70 -5.04 5.97
CA ASP A 81 -10.86 -6.07 6.62
C ASP A 81 -9.92 -6.77 5.64
N ALA A 82 -10.37 -7.01 4.42
CA ALA A 82 -9.53 -7.58 3.37
C ALA A 82 -8.34 -6.67 2.99
N LEU A 83 -8.51 -5.34 2.99
CA LEU A 83 -7.40 -4.40 2.76
C LEU A 83 -6.51 -4.27 4.00
N ARG A 84 -7.10 -4.29 5.20
CA ARG A 84 -6.36 -4.27 6.46
C ARG A 84 -5.42 -5.47 6.56
N ALA A 85 -5.92 -6.66 6.25
CA ALA A 85 -5.12 -7.88 6.21
C ALA A 85 -3.98 -7.82 5.19
N VAL A 86 -4.18 -7.19 4.03
CA VAL A 86 -3.11 -6.97 3.03
C VAL A 86 -2.07 -5.98 3.56
N VAL A 87 -2.51 -4.88 4.18
CA VAL A 87 -1.61 -3.91 4.81
C VAL A 87 -0.81 -4.59 5.92
N ASP A 88 -1.44 -5.39 6.78
CA ASP A 88 -0.78 -6.10 7.88
C ASP A 88 0.17 -7.19 7.39
N ALA A 89 -0.26 -7.98 6.40
CA ALA A 89 0.61 -8.96 5.76
C ALA A 89 1.83 -8.26 5.15
N ASN A 90 1.69 -7.10 4.51
CA ASN A 90 2.84 -6.35 4.01
C ASN A 90 3.64 -5.64 5.13
N LEU A 91 3.04 -5.35 6.29
CA LEU A 91 3.75 -4.92 7.52
C LEU A 91 4.62 -6.04 8.09
N ILE A 92 4.25 -7.29 7.85
CA ILE A 92 4.90 -8.48 8.43
C ILE A 92 5.82 -9.20 7.41
N GLU A 93 5.50 -9.21 6.11
CA GLU A 93 6.14 -10.10 5.11
C GLU A 93 7.42 -9.55 4.46
N ARG A 94 7.86 -8.32 4.76
CA ARG A 94 9.22 -7.89 4.33
C ARG A 94 10.33 -8.21 5.32
N LEU A 95 10.05 -9.04 6.34
CA LEU A 95 11.08 -9.67 7.17
C LEU A 95 11.86 -10.78 6.44
N ILE A 96 11.40 -11.22 5.26
CA ILE A 96 12.06 -12.26 4.46
C ILE A 96 12.09 -11.82 2.98
N VAL A 97 12.95 -10.86 2.63
CA VAL A 97 13.54 -10.90 1.29
C VAL A 97 14.65 -11.93 1.35
N GLU A 98 14.26 -13.17 1.07
CA GLU A 98 15.17 -14.30 0.91
C GLU A 98 16.23 -13.96 -0.15
N ALA A 99 17.46 -13.86 0.35
CA ALA A 99 18.59 -14.60 -0.18
C ALA A 99 18.65 -14.77 -1.72
N THR A 100 18.87 -13.70 -2.46
CA THR A 100 19.71 -13.77 -3.67
C THR A 100 20.51 -12.47 -3.86
N ILE A 101 21.26 -12.08 -2.82
CA ILE A 101 22.53 -11.40 -3.10
C ILE A 101 23.47 -12.54 -3.51
N LYS A 102 23.67 -12.71 -4.82
CA LYS A 102 24.80 -13.51 -5.31
C LYS A 102 26.06 -12.85 -4.79
N THR A 103 26.59 -13.38 -3.70
CA THR A 103 28.00 -13.23 -3.33
C THR A 103 28.83 -14.00 -4.36
N THR A 104 28.94 -13.49 -5.58
CA THR A 104 30.18 -13.68 -6.36
C THR A 104 31.14 -12.65 -5.79
N GLY A 105 31.98 -12.99 -4.83
CA GLY A 105 33.00 -14.03 -4.98
C GLY A 105 34.30 -13.27 -5.15
N GLY A 106 35.10 -13.22 -4.09
CA GLY A 106 36.25 -12.35 -4.00
C GLY A 106 37.30 -12.57 -5.08
N LYS A 107 38.10 -11.52 -5.32
CA LYS A 107 39.52 -11.67 -5.63
C LYS A 107 40.29 -10.63 -4.84
N SER A 108 40.91 -11.10 -3.77
CA SER A 108 42.15 -10.56 -3.24
C SER A 108 43.14 -10.37 -4.42
N ARG A 109 43.73 -9.18 -4.51
CA ARG A 109 45.01 -9.00 -5.18
C ARG A 109 45.96 -8.33 -4.19
N ARG A 110 47.09 -9.01 -4.00
CA ARG A 110 48.32 -8.50 -3.39
C ARG A 110 48.80 -7.25 -4.11
#